data_AF-A0A4D7ANM9-F1
#
_entry.id   AF-A0A4D7ANM9-F1
#
_cell.length_a   1.000
_cell.length_b   1.000
_cell.length_c   1.000
_cell.angle_alpha   90.00
_cell.angle_beta   90.00
_cell.angle_gamma   90.00
#
_symmetry.space_group_name_H-M   'P 1'
#
loop_
_entity.id
_entity.type
_entity.pdbx_description
1 polymer ?
#
loop_
_entity_poly.entity_id
_entity_poly.type
_entity_poly.pdbx_seq_one_letter_code
_entity_poly.pdbx_strand_id
1 'polypeptide(L)' 'MKKELCKPCAIALENRGKTVKAAGGRCEKITCAECGRRRFGYTYEVTGWPHRRKKEDMLT' A
#
# COMPACT_ATOMS: atom_id res chain seq x y z
N MET A 1 -0.87 4.11 9.16
CA MET A 1 -0.46 2.88 9.88
C MET A 1 0.73 2.27 9.16
N LYS A 2 1.82 1.94 9.85
CA LYS A 2 2.98 1.26 9.23
C LYS A 2 2.74 -0.26 9.24
N LYS A 3 2.97 -0.92 8.10
CA LYS A 3 2.83 -2.37 7.92
C LYS A 3 3.95 -2.89 7.04
N GLU A 4 4.46 -4.06 7.39
CA GLU A 4 5.41 -4.81 6.56
C GLU A 4 4.65 -5.53 5.45
N LEU A 5 4.87 -5.12 4.20
CA LEU A 5 4.16 -5.66 3.05
C LEU A 5 5.11 -6.14 1.97
N CYS A 6 4.71 -7.25 1.35
CA CYS A 6 5.33 -7.72 0.13
C CYS A 6 5.05 -6.72 -1.00
N LYS A 7 5.99 -6.53 -1.94
CA LYS A 7 5.78 -5.67 -3.14
C LYS A 7 4.41 -5.90 -3.82
N PRO A 8 3.99 -7.14 -4.14
CA PRO A 8 2.69 -7.34 -4.79
C PRO A 8 1.50 -7.03 -3.87
N CYS A 9 1.66 -7.16 -2.56
CA CYS A 9 0.62 -6.87 -1.58
C CYS A 9 0.42 -5.36 -1.41
N ALA A 10 1.50 -4.59 -1.44
CA ALA A 10 1.46 -3.13 -1.45
C ALA A 10 0.70 -2.61 -2.68
N ILE A 11 1.05 -3.11 -3.88
CA ILE A 11 0.36 -2.77 -5.13
C ILE A 11 -1.12 -3.14 -5.07
N ALA A 12 -1.46 -4.32 -4.54
CA ALA A 12 -2.86 -4.72 -4.38
C ALA A 12 -3.65 -3.80 -3.43
N LEU A 13 -3.00 -3.24 -2.40
CA LEU A 13 -3.63 -2.27 -1.50
C LEU A 13 -3.82 -0.91 -2.18
N GLU A 14 -2.87 -0.47 -3.01
CA GLU A 14 -3.03 0.73 -3.84
C GLU A 14 -4.19 0.57 -4.83
N ASN A 15 -4.28 -0.58 -5.49
CA ASN A 15 -5.40 -0.90 -6.40
C ASN A 15 -6.76 -0.94 -5.68
N ARG A 16 -6.78 -1.24 -4.37
CA ARG A 16 -7.99 -1.18 -3.53
C ARG A 16 -8.36 0.25 -3.10
N GLY A 17 -7.61 1.27 -3.55
CA GLY A 17 -7.88 2.67 -3.23
C GLY A 17 -7.32 3.12 -1.88
N LYS A 18 -6.39 2.38 -1.29
CA LYS A 18 -5.65 2.82 -0.09
C LYS A 18 -4.38 3.53 -0.54
N THR A 19 -4.00 4.61 0.14
CA THR A 19 -2.69 5.22 -0.09
C THR A 19 -1.63 4.39 0.60
N VAL A 20 -0.66 3.88 -0.17
CA VAL A 20 0.46 3.10 0.34
C VAL A 20 1.75 3.86 0.02
N LYS A 21 2.36 4.47 1.03
CA LYS A 21 3.66 5.14 0.88
C LYS A 21 4.74 4.24 1.44
N ALA A 22 5.85 4.05 0.72
CA ALA A 22 7.00 3.38 1.32
C ALA A 22 7.55 4.26 2.45
N ALA A 23 7.58 3.74 3.69
CA ALA A 23 8.00 4.50 4.87
C ALA A 23 9.53 4.68 4.98
N GLY A 24 10.25 4.36 3.90
CA GLY A 24 11.70 4.18 3.90
C GLY A 24 12.11 2.81 4.45
N GLY A 25 13.25 2.31 3.98
CA GLY A 25 13.80 1.00 4.38
C GLY A 25 14.50 0.27 3.24
N ARG A 26 15.19 -0.83 3.57
CA ARG A 26 15.80 -1.73 2.58
C ARG A 26 14.84 -2.84 2.19
N CYS A 27 15.04 -3.41 1.00
CA CYS A 27 14.27 -4.57 0.55
C CYS A 27 14.78 -5.78 1.31
N GLU A 28 14.02 -6.25 2.28
CA GLU A 28 14.43 -7.37 3.13
C GLU A 28 13.39 -8.48 3.09
N LYS A 29 13.80 -9.68 3.49
CA LYS A 29 12.95 -10.86 3.49
C LYS A 29 12.05 -10.84 4.74
N ILE A 30 10.89 -10.21 4.59
CA ILE A 30 9.88 -10.01 5.64
C ILE A 30 8.72 -11.02 5.53
N THR A 31 7.97 -11.19 6.62
CA THR A 31 6.69 -11.89 6.58
C THR A 31 5.60 -10.86 6.28
N CYS A 32 4.92 -11.01 5.15
CA CYS A 32 3.92 -10.04 4.75
C CYS A 32 2.70 -10.09 5.68
N ALA A 33 2.29 -8.94 6.23
CA ALA A 33 1.13 -8.83 7.10
C ALA A 33 -0.22 -9.11 6.38
N GLU A 34 -0.29 -8.98 5.05
CA GLU A 34 -1.53 -9.24 4.29
C GLU A 34 -1.64 -10.68 3.78
N CYS A 35 -0.54 -11.25 3.25
CA CYS A 35 -0.58 -12.58 2.64
C CYS A 35 0.05 -13.69 3.50
N GLY A 36 0.68 -13.34 4.63
CA GLY A 36 1.34 -14.28 5.55
C GLY A 36 2.59 -14.97 5.00
N ARG A 37 2.92 -14.77 3.71
CA ARG A 37 4.07 -15.43 3.07
C ARG A 37 5.35 -14.62 3.29
N ARG A 38 6.46 -15.34 3.44
CA ARG A 38 7.79 -14.74 3.56
C ARG A 38 8.32 -14.36 2.18
N ARG A 39 8.43 -13.06 1.90
CA ARG A 39 8.84 -12.50 0.60
C ARG A 39 9.71 -11.27 0.82
N PHE A 40 10.40 -10.83 -0.23
CA PHE A 40 11.06 -9.53 -0.20
C PHE A 40 10.02 -8.40 -0.19
N GLY A 41 10.17 -7.46 0.74
CA GLY A 41 9.24 -6.37 0.94
C GLY A 41 9.85 -5.22 1.73
N TYR A 42 9.01 -4.25 2.04
CA TYR A 42 9.38 -3.02 2.73
C TYR A 42 8.35 -2.71 3.82
N THR A 43 8.74 -1.80 4.71
CA THR A 43 7.80 -1.13 5.60
C THR A 43 7.04 -0.08 4.78
N TYR A 44 5.74 -0.28 4.66
CA TYR A 44 4.84 0.65 3.99
C TYR A 44 3.95 1.34 5.02
N GLU A 45 3.77 2.62 4.86
CA GLU A 45 2.74 3.39 5.53
C GLU A 45 1.46 3.35 4.71
N VAL A 46 0.47 2.61 5.22
CA VAL A 46 -0.87 2.53 4.66
C VAL A 46 -1.73 3.57 5.38
N THR A 47 -2.18 4.58 4.65
CA THR A 47 -3.20 5.54 5.10
C THR A 47 -4.52 5.19 4.42
N GLY A 48 -5.43 4.64 5.22
CA GLY A 48 -6.75 4.20 4.78
C GLY A 48 -7.77 5.33 4.83
N TRP A 49 -7.56 6.40 4.08
CA TRP A 49 -8.70 7.23 3.71
C TRP A 49 -9.03 6.88 2.27
N PRO A 50 -10.23 6.32 1.98
CA PRO A 50 -10.64 6.19 0.60
C PRO A 50 -10.62 7.62 0.06
N HIS A 51 -9.71 7.91 -0.85
CA HIS A 51 -9.85 9.11 -1.64
C HIS A 51 -11.15 8.87 -2.41
N ARG A 52 -12.27 9.38 -1.88
CA ARG A 52 -13.44 9.69 -2.70
C ARG A 52 -12.81 10.46 -3.85
N ARG A 53 -12.71 9.83 -5.02
CA ARG A 53 -12.58 10.60 -6.24
C ARG A 53 -13.83 11.46 -6.22
N LYS A 54 -13.72 12.71 -5.79
CA LYS A 54 -14.61 13.74 -6.30
C LYS A 54 -14.35 13.70 -7.80
N LYS A 55 -15.21 12.97 -8.51
CA LYS A 55 -15.34 13.13 -9.95
C LYS A 55 -16.06 14.46 -10.13
N GLU A 56 -15.31 15.53 -9.94
CA GLU A 56 -15.74 16.89 -10.19
C GLU A 56 -14.81 17.38 -11.30
N ASP A 57 -15.04 16.84 -12.49
CA ASP A 57 -14.75 17.55 -13.73
C ASP A 57 -16.12 17.83 -14.34
N MET A 58 -16.62 18.97 -13.86
CA MET A 58 -17.65 19.81 -14.42
C MET A 58 -17.18 20.35 -15.78
N LEU A 59 -18.14 20.51 -16.71
CA LEU A 59 -18.05 21.24 -17.99
C LEU A 59 -17.18 20.56 -19.07
N THR A 60 -17.65 20.36 -20.31
CA THR A 60 -18.52 21.21 -21.14
C THR A 60 -19.21 20.34 -22.20
#